data_AF-A0AAV8X4J8-F1
#
_entry.id   AF-A0AAV8X4J8-F1
#
_cell.length_a   1.000
_cell.length_b   1.000
_cell.length_c   1.000
_cell.angle_alpha   90.00
_cell.angle_beta   90.00
_cell.angle_gamma   90.00
#
_symmetry.space_group_name_H-M   'P 1'
#
loop_
_entity.id
_entity.type
_entity.pdbx_description
1 polymer ?
#
loop_
_entity_poly.entity_id
_entity_poly.type
_entity_poly.pdbx_seq_one_letter_code
_entity_poly.pdbx_strand_id
1 'polypeptide(L)'
;YAEFLHCKGQKFSDFDEVRKEIEAETNRVTGTNKGISNIPINLRVYSPNVLNLTLIDLPGMTKIAIGDQPPDIEHQIKAMILQYIKRESCLILAITPANSDLANSDALQIAKEVDPQGKDNYFVRSMLRNVPKVLIKVNYVI
;
A
#
# COMPACT_ATOMS: atom_id res chain seq x y z
N TYR A 1 -9.17 -15.75 10.31
CA TYR A 1 -8.90 -14.75 11.38
C TYR A 1 -7.68 -13.95 10.99
N ALA A 2 -7.49 -12.78 11.57
CA ALA A 2 -6.31 -11.94 11.36
C ALA A 2 -5.58 -11.68 12.69
N GLU A 3 -4.31 -11.34 12.61
CA GLU A 3 -3.45 -11.03 13.76
C GLU A 3 -2.50 -9.89 13.39
N PHE A 4 -2.43 -8.88 14.25
CA PHE A 4 -1.49 -7.78 14.13
C PHE A 4 -0.21 -8.09 14.90
N LEU A 5 0.94 -7.70 14.36
CA LEU A 5 2.22 -7.90 15.04
C LEU A 5 2.31 -7.13 16.36
N HIS A 6 1.65 -5.97 16.46
CA HIS A 6 1.60 -5.14 17.68
C HIS A 6 0.57 -5.63 18.71
N CYS A 7 -0.40 -6.46 18.30
CA CYS A 7 -1.42 -7.07 19.18
C CYS A 7 -1.20 -8.59 19.28
N LYS A 8 -0.02 -9.01 19.77
CA LYS A 8 0.38 -10.43 19.81
C LYS A 8 -0.65 -11.29 20.53
N GLY A 9 -1.08 -12.38 19.90
CA GLY A 9 -2.01 -13.35 20.48
C GLY A 9 -3.49 -12.96 20.36
N GLN A 10 -3.82 -11.74 19.94
CA GLN A 10 -5.19 -11.34 19.65
C GLN A 10 -5.58 -11.77 18.23
N LYS A 11 -6.67 -12.54 18.13
CA LYS A 11 -7.22 -12.99 16.86
C LYS A 11 -8.48 -12.20 16.52
N PHE A 12 -8.46 -11.54 15.38
CA PHE A 12 -9.58 -10.80 14.83
C PHE A 12 -10.37 -11.71 13.88
N SER A 13 -11.63 -12.00 14.17
CA SER A 13 -12.51 -12.75 13.27
C SER A 13 -13.36 -11.85 12.38
N ASP A 14 -13.63 -10.63 12.82
CA ASP A 14 -14.38 -9.62 12.09
C ASP A 14 -13.42 -8.65 11.35
N PHE A 15 -13.65 -8.46 10.06
CA PHE A 15 -12.85 -7.55 9.24
C PHE A 15 -13.14 -6.07 9.53
N ASP A 16 -14.31 -5.74 10.09
CA ASP A 16 -14.59 -4.37 10.52
C ASP A 16 -13.76 -4.00 11.76
N GLU A 17 -13.48 -4.95 12.65
CA GLU A 17 -12.52 -4.76 13.76
C GLU A 17 -11.09 -4.60 13.23
N VAL A 18 -10.69 -5.38 12.23
CA VAL A 18 -9.39 -5.22 11.57
C VAL A 18 -9.24 -3.82 10.98
N ARG A 19 -10.27 -3.29 10.30
CA ARG A 19 -10.26 -1.93 9.76
C ARG A 19 -10.08 -0.89 10.87
N LYS A 20 -10.87 -0.98 11.93
CA LYS A 20 -10.80 -0.06 13.07
C LYS A 20 -9.43 -0.09 13.75
N GLU A 21 -8.84 -1.26 13.88
CA GLU A 21 -7.51 -1.43 14.47
C GLU A 21 -6.41 -0.79 13.60
N ILE A 22 -6.50 -0.93 12.27
CA ILE A 22 -5.58 -0.23 11.35
C ILE A 22 -5.71 1.28 11.53
N GLU A 23 -6.93 1.82 11.55
CA GLU A 23 -7.17 3.25 11.74
C GLU A 23 -6.64 3.74 13.10
N ALA A 24 -6.89 2.97 14.17
CA ALA A 24 -6.41 3.29 15.51
C ALA A 24 -4.88 3.29 15.58
N GLU A 25 -4.22 2.29 15.01
CA GLU A 25 -2.76 2.19 14.99
C GLU A 25 -2.13 3.30 14.14
N THR A 26 -2.71 3.62 12.98
CA THR A 26 -2.27 4.76 12.17
C THR A 26 -2.36 6.05 12.98
N ASN A 27 -3.51 6.35 13.57
CA ASN A 27 -3.72 7.56 14.38
C ASN A 27 -2.78 7.64 15.61
N ARG A 28 -2.45 6.48 16.21
CA ARG A 28 -1.52 6.41 17.34
C ARG A 28 -0.10 6.85 16.95
N VAL A 29 0.32 6.55 15.73
CA VAL A 29 1.68 6.84 15.24
C VAL A 29 1.78 8.22 14.60
N THR A 30 0.79 8.61 13.79
CA THR A 30 0.81 9.87 13.03
C THR A 30 0.11 11.03 13.73
N GLY A 31 -0.61 10.75 14.83
CA GLY A 31 -1.52 11.69 15.46
C GLY A 31 -2.77 11.95 14.62
N THR A 32 -3.58 12.92 15.02
CA THR A 32 -4.82 13.31 14.31
C THR A 32 -4.59 14.15 13.06
N ASN A 33 -3.33 14.51 12.75
CA ASN A 33 -2.99 15.58 11.81
C ASN A 33 -2.65 15.14 10.39
N LYS A 34 -3.21 14.01 9.92
CA LYS A 34 -3.06 13.52 8.52
C LYS A 34 -1.60 13.40 8.03
N GLY A 35 -0.67 13.20 8.96
CA GLY A 35 0.73 12.98 8.67
C GLY A 35 0.99 11.57 8.13
N ILE A 36 2.09 11.38 7.41
CA ILE A 36 2.55 10.06 6.99
C ILE A 36 3.54 9.47 7.99
N SER A 37 3.59 8.14 8.07
CA SER A 37 4.61 7.42 8.84
C SER A 37 5.28 6.36 7.99
N ASN A 38 6.59 6.19 8.17
CA ASN A 38 7.36 5.11 7.57
C ASN A 38 7.31 3.81 8.41
N ILE A 39 6.67 3.84 9.58
CA ILE A 39 6.50 2.68 10.46
C ILE A 39 5.36 1.83 9.92
N PRO A 40 5.61 0.57 9.53
CA PRO A 40 4.58 -0.23 8.91
C PRO A 40 3.67 -0.97 9.90
N ILE A 41 2.40 -1.11 9.53
CA ILE A 41 1.46 -2.00 10.21
C ILE A 41 1.57 -3.40 9.59
N ASN A 42 1.92 -4.38 10.42
CA ASN A 42 2.09 -5.77 9.98
C ASN A 42 0.86 -6.59 10.36
N LEU A 43 0.04 -6.91 9.37
CA LEU A 43 -1.18 -7.68 9.51
C LEU A 43 -1.04 -9.04 8.82
N ARG A 44 -1.30 -10.12 9.56
CA ARG A 44 -1.38 -11.48 9.02
C ARG A 44 -2.81 -11.91 8.95
N VAL A 45 -3.28 -12.31 7.76
CA VAL A 45 -4.63 -12.83 7.56
C VAL A 45 -4.55 -14.31 7.24
N TYR A 46 -5.27 -15.11 8.02
CA TYR A 46 -5.35 -16.56 7.90
C TYR A 46 -6.73 -16.95 7.37
N SER A 47 -6.77 -17.60 6.22
CA SER A 47 -7.98 -18.14 5.59
C SER A 47 -7.65 -19.39 4.79
N PRO A 48 -8.51 -20.42 4.79
CA PRO A 48 -8.30 -21.61 3.95
C PRO A 48 -8.42 -21.31 2.45
N ASN A 49 -9.01 -20.17 2.09
CA ASN A 49 -9.32 -19.79 0.71
C ASN A 49 -8.29 -18.83 0.10
N VAL A 50 -7.17 -18.55 0.79
CA VAL A 50 -6.14 -17.61 0.32
C VAL A 50 -4.79 -18.30 0.18
N LEU A 51 -3.97 -17.75 -0.70
CA LEU A 51 -2.58 -18.19 -0.93
C LEU A 51 -1.61 -17.39 -0.04
N ASN A 52 -0.38 -17.84 0.14
CA ASN A 52 0.64 -17.18 0.97
C ASN A 52 1.53 -16.16 0.18
N LEU A 53 1.24 -14.84 0.12
CA LEU A 53 2.03 -13.70 -0.50
C LEU A 53 2.43 -12.69 0.52
N THR A 54 2.95 -11.56 0.05
CA THR A 54 3.03 -10.25 0.68
C THR A 54 2.62 -9.13 -0.27
N LEU A 55 1.39 -8.63 -0.09
CA LEU A 55 0.91 -7.33 -0.54
C LEU A 55 1.49 -6.25 0.36
N ILE A 56 1.93 -5.16 -0.27
CA ILE A 56 2.30 -3.95 0.43
C ILE A 56 1.39 -2.85 -0.11
N ASP A 57 0.50 -2.38 0.74
CA ASP A 57 -0.27 -1.17 0.52
C ASP A 57 0.60 0.03 0.89
N LEU A 58 0.63 1.03 0.03
CA LEU A 58 1.47 2.21 0.15
C LEU A 58 0.57 3.44 0.04
N PRO A 59 0.93 4.57 0.67
CA PRO A 59 0.16 5.80 0.53
C PRO A 59 -0.02 6.20 -0.92
N GLY A 60 -1.22 6.69 -1.26
CA GLY A 60 -1.51 7.21 -2.59
C GLY A 60 -0.66 8.45 -2.90
N MET A 61 -0.24 8.60 -4.15
CA MET A 61 0.42 9.82 -4.60
C MET A 61 -0.55 11.00 -4.51
N THR A 62 -0.14 12.08 -3.87
CA THR A 62 -0.85 13.37 -3.86
C THR A 62 0.10 14.49 -4.28
N LYS A 63 -0.40 15.41 -5.10
CA LYS A 63 0.33 16.61 -5.56
C LYS A 63 0.02 17.83 -4.71
N ILE A 64 -0.99 17.75 -3.85
CA ILE A 64 -1.47 18.87 -3.04
C ILE A 64 -1.46 18.43 -1.58
N ALA A 65 -0.66 19.12 -0.76
CA ALA A 65 -0.69 18.96 0.68
C ALA A 65 -2.05 19.44 1.23
N ILE A 66 -2.67 18.64 2.09
CA ILE A 66 -3.94 18.98 2.74
C ILE A 66 -3.78 19.07 4.25
N GLY A 67 -4.44 20.05 4.87
CA GLY A 67 -4.35 20.28 6.31
C GLY A 67 -2.93 20.63 6.74
N ASP A 68 -2.41 19.91 7.73
CA ASP A 68 -1.10 20.16 8.33
C ASP A 68 0.03 19.31 7.69
N GLN A 69 -0.20 18.76 6.50
CA GLN A 69 0.82 18.04 5.76
C GLN A 69 1.97 18.98 5.35
N PRO A 70 3.22 18.50 5.42
CA PRO A 70 4.36 19.32 5.05
C PRO A 70 4.39 19.58 3.53
N PRO A 71 4.99 20.70 3.06
CA PRO A 71 4.99 21.08 1.65
C PRO A 71 5.74 20.08 0.75
N ASP A 72 6.59 19.23 1.32
CA ASP A 72 7.35 18.18 0.64
C ASP A 72 6.69 16.79 0.72
N ILE A 73 5.42 16.70 1.13
CA ILE A 73 4.69 15.43 1.33
C ILE A 73 4.75 14.50 0.10
N GLU A 74 4.65 15.05 -1.11
CA GLU A 74 4.77 14.30 -2.36
C GLU A 74 6.12 13.59 -2.46
N HIS A 75 7.20 14.28 -2.12
CA HIS A 75 8.55 13.74 -2.15
C HIS A 75 8.74 12.65 -1.11
N GLN A 76 8.18 12.84 0.10
CA GLN A 76 8.26 11.84 1.16
C GLN A 76 7.49 10.56 0.80
N ILE A 77 6.28 10.69 0.24
CA ILE A 77 5.49 9.55 -0.24
C ILE A 77 6.23 8.82 -1.37
N LYS A 78 6.75 9.56 -2.36
CA LYS A 78 7.53 8.97 -3.46
C LYS A 78 8.76 8.22 -2.93
N ALA A 79 9.49 8.82 -2.00
CA ALA A 79 10.65 8.18 -1.38
C ALA A 79 10.27 6.89 -0.64
N MET A 80 9.15 6.88 0.09
CA MET A 80 8.62 5.70 0.76
C MET A 80 8.27 4.59 -0.24
N ILE A 81 7.55 4.91 -1.32
CA ILE A 81 7.17 3.95 -2.35
C ILE A 81 8.43 3.31 -2.97
N LEU A 82 9.41 4.15 -3.34
CA LEU A 82 10.66 3.70 -3.97
C LEU A 82 11.47 2.73 -3.09
N GLN A 83 11.38 2.81 -1.76
CA GLN A 83 12.04 1.85 -0.86
C GLN A 83 11.50 0.43 -0.99
N TYR A 84 10.24 0.28 -1.41
CA TYR A 84 9.58 -1.01 -1.57
C TYR A 84 9.72 -1.54 -3.00
N ILE A 85 9.47 -0.71 -4.01
CA ILE A 85 9.39 -1.15 -5.41
C ILE A 85 10.75 -1.30 -6.11
N LYS A 86 11.84 -0.73 -5.55
CA LYS A 86 13.20 -0.93 -6.10
C LYS A 86 13.77 -2.33 -5.90
N ARG A 87 13.05 -3.21 -5.19
CA ARG A 87 13.50 -4.58 -4.93
C ARG A 87 13.16 -5.47 -6.14
N GLU A 88 14.14 -6.20 -6.66
CA GLU A 88 13.98 -7.05 -7.86
C GLU A 88 12.88 -8.12 -7.73
N SER A 89 12.53 -8.54 -6.51
CA SER A 89 11.46 -9.52 -6.27
C SER A 89 10.06 -8.92 -6.07
N CYS A 90 9.91 -7.60 -6.26
CA CYS A 90 8.65 -6.89 -6.07
C CYS A 90 7.86 -6.81 -7.38
N LEU A 91 6.63 -7.35 -7.36
CA LEU A 91 5.67 -7.12 -8.44
C LEU A 91 4.92 -5.81 -8.21
N ILE A 92 4.95 -4.91 -9.19
CA ILE A 92 4.27 -3.61 -9.10
C ILE A 92 2.87 -3.71 -9.72
N LEU A 93 1.84 -3.51 -8.89
CA LEU A 93 0.46 -3.40 -9.35
C LEU A 93 0.11 -1.91 -9.55
N ALA A 94 0.34 -1.38 -10.75
CA ALA A 94 0.04 0.02 -11.05
C ALA A 94 -1.45 0.21 -11.40
N ILE A 95 -2.23 0.69 -10.44
CA ILE A 95 -3.68 0.92 -10.59
C ILE A 95 -3.91 2.33 -11.13
N THR A 96 -4.64 2.45 -12.24
CA THR A 96 -5.06 3.74 -12.81
C THR A 96 -6.58 3.76 -12.98
N PRO A 97 -7.28 4.83 -12.53
CA PRO A 97 -8.70 4.99 -12.77
C PRO A 97 -9.04 4.95 -14.27
N ALA A 98 -10.13 4.29 -14.64
CA ALA A 98 -10.51 4.14 -16.04
C ALA A 98 -10.91 5.45 -16.74
N ASN A 99 -11.27 6.47 -15.95
CA ASN A 99 -11.66 7.80 -16.42
C ASN A 99 -10.47 8.77 -16.55
N SER A 100 -9.24 8.34 -16.22
CA SER A 100 -8.03 9.15 -16.32
C SER A 100 -7.13 8.67 -17.45
N ASP A 101 -6.43 9.61 -18.08
CA ASP A 101 -5.45 9.27 -19.12
C ASP A 101 -4.30 8.45 -18.56
N LEU A 102 -4.03 7.29 -19.19
CA LEU A 102 -2.95 6.39 -18.82
C LEU A 102 -1.57 7.06 -18.90
N ALA A 103 -1.40 7.99 -19.84
CA ALA A 103 -0.17 8.76 -20.01
C ALA A 103 0.13 9.67 -18.81
N ASN A 104 -0.90 10.05 -18.04
CA ASN A 104 -0.80 10.92 -16.87
C ASN A 104 -0.86 10.13 -15.55
N SER A 105 -0.75 8.80 -15.59
CA SER A 105 -0.79 7.96 -14.39
C SER A 105 0.54 8.05 -13.61
N ASP A 106 0.48 8.66 -12.42
CA ASP A 106 1.63 8.75 -11.52
C ASP A 106 2.17 7.35 -11.13
N ALA A 107 1.28 6.38 -10.95
CA ALA A 107 1.64 4.99 -10.64
C ALA A 107 2.47 4.35 -11.77
N LEU A 108 2.12 4.62 -13.03
CA LEU A 108 2.87 4.11 -14.18
C LEU A 108 4.19 4.84 -14.42
N GLN A 109 4.24 6.13 -14.14
CA GLN A 109 5.50 6.89 -14.22
C GLN A 109 6.51 6.34 -13.22
N ILE A 110 6.11 6.16 -11.96
CA ILE A 110 6.97 5.59 -10.91
C ILE A 110 7.39 4.16 -11.24
N ALA A 111 6.48 3.32 -11.76
CA ALA A 111 6.83 1.96 -12.17
C ALA A 111 7.89 1.94 -13.29
N LYS A 112 7.78 2.83 -14.28
CA LYS A 112 8.77 2.95 -15.36
C LYS A 112 10.13 3.46 -14.91
N GLU A 113 10.19 4.27 -13.85
CA GLU A 113 11.46 4.73 -13.27
C GLU A 113 12.28 3.57 -12.70
N VAL A 114 11.62 2.53 -12.17
CA VAL A 114 12.29 1.38 -11.53
C VAL A 114 12.38 0.15 -12.42
N ASP A 115 11.47 -0.02 -13.37
CA ASP A 115 11.54 -1.05 -14.42
C ASP A 115 11.26 -0.41 -15.81
N PRO A 116 12.30 0.19 -16.42
CA PRO A 116 12.16 0.82 -17.74
C PRO A 116 11.98 -0.18 -18.88
N GLN A 117 12.38 -1.44 -18.67
CA GLN A 117 12.34 -2.49 -19.70
C GLN A 117 11.00 -3.24 -19.70
N GLY A 118 10.16 -3.04 -18.68
CA GLY A 118 8.86 -3.69 -18.53
C GLY A 118 8.95 -5.20 -18.43
N LYS A 119 10.12 -5.72 -18.00
CA LYS A 119 10.43 -7.16 -18.06
C LYS A 119 9.72 -7.96 -16.97
N ASP A 120 9.37 -7.31 -15.86
CA ASP A 120 8.77 -7.97 -14.68
C ASP A 120 7.38 -7.40 -14.31
N ASN A 121 6.87 -6.43 -15.06
CA ASN A 121 5.58 -5.78 -14.80
C ASN A 121 4.43 -6.41 -15.61
N TYR A 122 3.59 -7.20 -14.95
CA TYR A 122 2.22 -7.40 -15.43
C TYR A 122 1.46 -6.09 -15.26
N PHE A 123 1.36 -5.30 -16.35
CA PHE A 123 0.47 -4.14 -16.42
C PHE A 123 -0.98 -4.61 -16.28
N VAL A 124 -1.51 -4.66 -15.05
CA VAL A 124 -2.92 -5.01 -14.84
C VAL A 124 -3.78 -3.80 -15.14
N ARG A 125 -4.22 -3.72 -16.40
CA ARG A 125 -5.46 -3.06 -16.82
C ARG A 125 -6.60 -3.67 -16.01
N SER A 126 -7.50 -2.83 -15.50
CA SER A 126 -8.68 -3.21 -14.70
C SER A 126 -9.27 -4.59 -15.05
N MET A 127 -9.62 -5.32 -13.99
CA MET A 127 -10.16 -6.69 -13.89
C MET A 127 -9.14 -7.80 -13.61
N LEU A 128 -9.14 -8.19 -12.32
CA LEU A 128 -8.89 -9.52 -11.77
C LEU A 128 -8.49 -10.58 -12.80
N ARG A 129 -7.22 -10.97 -12.80
CA ARG A 129 -6.82 -12.32 -13.22
C ARG A 129 -5.49 -12.74 -12.58
N ASN A 130 -5.58 -13.77 -11.75
CA ASN A 130 -4.56 -14.69 -11.26
C ASN A 130 -3.14 -14.13 -11.05
N VAL A 131 -2.87 -13.66 -9.84
CA VAL A 131 -1.50 -13.63 -9.29
C VAL A 131 -1.51 -14.43 -8.00
N PRO A 132 -0.68 -15.47 -7.86
CA PRO A 132 -0.67 -16.29 -6.66
C PRO A 132 -0.02 -15.54 -5.50
N LYS A 133 -0.45 -15.96 -4.29
CA LYS A 133 0.03 -15.63 -2.93
C LYS A 133 -0.77 -14.36 -2.33
N VAL A 134 -1.03 -14.12 -1.01
CA VAL A 134 -1.29 -12.82 -0.22
C VAL A 134 -0.68 -12.72 1.24
N LEU A 135 -0.12 -11.56 1.69
CA LEU A 135 0.14 -11.09 3.12
C LEU A 135 -0.06 -9.58 3.09
N ILE A 136 -1.01 -9.01 3.83
CA ILE A 136 -1.38 -7.61 3.61
C ILE A 136 -0.60 -6.71 4.57
N LYS A 137 0.43 -6.02 4.07
CA LYS A 137 1.10 -4.94 4.79
C LYS A 137 0.39 -3.65 4.44
N VAL A 138 -0.50 -3.20 5.32
CA VAL A 138 -1.33 -2.03 5.07
C VAL A 138 -0.59 -0.78 5.56
N ASN A 139 -0.23 0.16 4.67
CA ASN A 139 0.15 1.51 5.06
C ASN A 139 -0.91 2.50 4.53
N TYR A 140 -2.01 2.70 5.26
CA TYR A 140 -2.92 3.80 4.97
C TYR A 140 -2.39 5.10 5.58
N VAL A 141 -2.46 6.17 4.79
CA VAL A 141 -2.56 7.54 5.27
C VAL A 141 -3.60 8.23 4.37
N ILE A 142 -4.58 8.90 4.98
CA ILE A 142 -5.63 9.69 4.32
C ILE A 142 -5.17 11.15 4.25
#